data_AF-A0A248JRT8-F1
#
_entry.id   AF-A0A248JRT8-F1
#
_cell.length_a   1.000
_cell.length_b   1.000
_cell.length_c   1.000
_cell.angle_alpha   90.00
_cell.angle_beta   90.00
_cell.angle_gamma   90.00
#
_symmetry.space_group_name_H-M   'P 1'
#
loop_
_entity.id
_entity.type
_entity.pdbx_description
1 polymer ?
#
loop_
_entity_poly.entity_id
_entity_poly.type
_entity_poly.pdbx_seq_one_letter_code
_entity_poly.pdbx_strand_id
1 'polypeptide(L)'
;MDGWQRRYRLSNGPGGLGVSCTAEGLALAGVPLLAKGAGGFQARPVAEVSVLLKRAYAGIGPHAAVLPSLVKIADALNRGDLVQAMIRAVHLRLPELDWDAAVRLARANDNLAKYSPDQPRDWHGRWADGEGGEREAGGPVEAKPAASSGREAATKPKKRDADIPKAQALPPVSTASDFAIPANPYHAPPVFRFADDIEQANNSLWQESLAPLSQPNAPRCLETGEKVREHGATVVARQDGALEFQNKDGKGVTCRDFRPDLQVKDPTHYSLLGTTHTHPYDDGRVGVSFSGGDTQVLLDNPINFSLVQSGDKQFMFLKTKQTRRSDSYENVIKYQDDRVKYLMDELGYPSDTANRIANVEAAKNYGLAYYEGDHGVLRRIYPEVR
;
A
#
# COMPACT_ATOMS: atom_id res chain seq x y z
N MET A 1 -23.75 -29.13 -20.17
CA MET A 1 -23.00 -27.90 -19.89
C MET A 1 -24.04 -26.82 -19.66
N ASP A 2 -24.46 -26.63 -18.42
CA ASP A 2 -25.59 -25.75 -18.11
C ASP A 2 -25.16 -24.29 -18.23
N GLY A 3 -25.79 -23.60 -19.17
CA GLY A 3 -25.66 -22.15 -19.38
C GLY A 3 -26.25 -21.37 -18.22
N TRP A 4 -25.56 -21.37 -17.08
CA TRP A 4 -25.84 -20.46 -15.98
C TRP A 4 -25.78 -19.03 -16.52
N GLN A 5 -26.94 -18.36 -16.51
CA GLN A 5 -27.05 -16.94 -16.80
C GLN A 5 -26.07 -16.19 -15.90
N ARG A 6 -25.02 -15.61 -16.48
CA ARG A 6 -24.11 -14.72 -15.75
C ARG A 6 -24.94 -13.58 -15.20
N ARG A 7 -25.11 -13.54 -13.87
CA ARG A 7 -25.80 -12.46 -13.17
C ARG A 7 -24.81 -11.30 -13.03
N TYR A 8 -25.17 -10.15 -13.57
CA TYR A 8 -24.42 -8.91 -13.40
C TYR A 8 -25.03 -8.13 -12.24
N ARG A 9 -24.21 -7.70 -11.29
CA ARG A 9 -24.62 -6.97 -10.08
C ARG A 9 -23.59 -5.91 -9.71
N LEU A 10 -23.97 -5.01 -8.81
CA LEU A 10 -23.02 -4.08 -8.19
C LEU A 10 -22.39 -4.72 -6.95
N SER A 11 -21.12 -4.40 -6.73
CA SER A 11 -20.30 -4.82 -5.60
C SER A 11 -19.93 -3.61 -4.75
N ASN A 12 -20.93 -2.91 -4.21
CA ASN A 12 -20.74 -1.67 -3.43
C ASN A 12 -20.16 -1.89 -2.02
N GLY A 13 -19.91 -3.13 -1.62
CA GLY A 13 -19.26 -3.44 -0.34
C GLY A 13 -17.74 -3.21 -0.40
N PRO A 14 -17.08 -2.97 0.74
CA PRO A 14 -15.62 -2.96 0.83
C PRO A 14 -15.02 -4.23 0.24
N GLY A 15 -13.92 -4.11 -0.51
CA GLY A 15 -13.22 -5.25 -1.10
C GLY A 15 -13.97 -5.95 -2.26
N GLY A 16 -15.07 -5.38 -2.76
CA GLY A 16 -15.80 -5.94 -3.89
C GLY A 16 -14.94 -6.00 -5.17
N LEU A 17 -14.85 -7.19 -5.79
CA LEU A 17 -14.10 -7.41 -7.04
C LEU A 17 -14.89 -7.10 -8.32
N GLY A 18 -16.15 -6.67 -8.18
CA GLY A 18 -17.03 -6.28 -9.29
C GLY A 18 -17.10 -4.79 -9.54
N VAL A 19 -18.12 -4.38 -10.29
CA VAL A 19 -18.43 -2.96 -10.53
C VAL A 19 -19.07 -2.38 -9.27
N SER A 20 -18.54 -1.29 -8.74
CA SER A 20 -19.19 -0.47 -7.73
C SER A 20 -19.65 0.86 -8.34
N CYS A 21 -20.82 1.33 -7.92
CA CYS A 21 -21.36 2.62 -8.31
C CYS A 21 -22.00 3.28 -7.08
N THR A 22 -21.36 4.33 -6.60
CA THR A 22 -21.74 5.09 -5.40
C THR A 22 -21.70 6.60 -5.67
N ALA A 23 -21.92 7.44 -4.67
CA ALA A 23 -21.82 8.89 -4.82
C ALA A 23 -20.38 9.36 -5.12
N GLU A 24 -19.40 8.53 -4.80
CA GLU A 24 -17.97 8.75 -5.03
C GLU A 24 -17.56 8.44 -6.47
N GLY A 25 -18.38 7.72 -7.24
CA GLY A 25 -18.15 7.44 -8.65
C GLY A 25 -18.45 5.99 -9.05
N LEU A 26 -17.90 5.60 -10.20
CA LEU A 26 -17.96 4.24 -10.75
C LEU A 26 -16.55 3.65 -10.74
N ALA A 27 -16.40 2.47 -10.16
CA ALA A 27 -15.14 1.73 -10.11
C ALA A 27 -15.34 0.25 -10.45
N LEU A 28 -14.25 -0.41 -10.83
CA LEU A 28 -14.16 -1.86 -11.02
C LEU A 28 -13.05 -2.39 -10.11
N ALA A 29 -13.39 -3.25 -9.14
CA ALA A 29 -12.46 -3.74 -8.13
C ALA A 29 -11.66 -2.61 -7.45
N GLY A 30 -12.35 -1.53 -7.08
CA GLY A 30 -11.74 -0.34 -6.47
C GLY A 30 -11.04 0.62 -7.45
N VAL A 31 -10.77 0.21 -8.69
CA VAL A 31 -10.12 1.07 -9.69
C VAL A 31 -11.15 1.98 -10.39
N PRO A 32 -11.00 3.31 -10.31
CA PRO A 32 -11.98 4.24 -10.87
C PRO A 32 -12.01 4.20 -12.40
N LEU A 33 -13.21 4.04 -12.95
CA LEU A 33 -13.46 4.11 -14.40
C LEU A 33 -13.88 5.51 -14.87
N LEU A 34 -14.23 6.38 -13.92
CA LEU A 34 -14.54 7.80 -14.15
C LEU A 34 -13.50 8.67 -13.44
N ALA A 35 -13.20 9.83 -14.02
CA ALA A 35 -12.41 10.88 -13.39
C ALA A 35 -13.35 11.92 -12.76
N LYS A 36 -12.98 12.48 -11.60
CA LYS A 36 -13.72 13.56 -10.94
C LYS A 36 -12.94 14.87 -11.10
N GLY A 37 -13.51 15.83 -11.81
CA GLY A 37 -12.93 17.18 -12.01
C GLY A 37 -13.81 18.28 -11.43
N ALA A 38 -13.44 19.54 -11.69
CA ALA A 38 -14.20 20.71 -11.22
C ALA A 38 -15.65 20.75 -11.74
N GLY A 39 -15.91 20.15 -12.91
CA GLY A 39 -17.24 20.01 -13.52
C GLY A 39 -17.99 18.72 -13.15
N GLY A 40 -17.52 17.97 -12.15
CA GLY A 40 -18.11 16.68 -11.77
C GLY A 40 -17.39 15.48 -12.39
N PHE A 41 -18.10 14.37 -12.52
CA PHE A 41 -17.63 13.13 -13.11
C PHE A 41 -17.54 13.22 -14.63
N GLN A 42 -16.47 12.65 -15.18
CA GLN A 42 -16.24 12.50 -16.61
C GLN A 42 -15.74 11.09 -16.88
N ALA A 43 -16.08 10.53 -18.05
CA ALA A 43 -15.46 9.29 -18.49
C ALA A 43 -13.95 9.50 -18.64
N ARG A 44 -13.14 8.57 -18.14
CA ARG A 44 -11.70 8.58 -18.40
C ARG A 44 -11.42 8.48 -19.91
N PRO A 45 -10.27 8.96 -20.39
CA PRO A 45 -9.90 8.82 -21.79
C PRO A 45 -10.07 7.39 -22.30
N VAL A 46 -10.60 7.24 -23.51
CA VAL A 46 -10.92 5.93 -24.11
C VAL A 46 -9.71 4.98 -24.07
N ALA A 47 -8.53 5.48 -24.39
CA ALA A 47 -7.30 4.70 -24.38
C ALA A 47 -6.98 4.12 -22.98
N GLU A 48 -7.16 4.90 -21.92
CA GLU A 48 -6.95 4.45 -20.54
C GLU A 48 -7.93 3.36 -20.15
N VAL A 49 -9.22 3.60 -20.36
CA VAL A 49 -10.27 2.63 -20.03
C VAL A 49 -10.06 1.33 -20.81
N SER A 50 -9.69 1.42 -22.09
CA SER A 50 -9.36 0.24 -22.90
C SER A 50 -8.17 -0.55 -22.33
N VAL A 51 -7.11 0.12 -21.87
CA VAL A 51 -5.96 -0.53 -21.24
C VAL A 51 -6.39 -1.25 -19.95
N LEU A 52 -7.14 -0.58 -19.10
CA LEU A 52 -7.65 -1.14 -17.84
C LEU A 52 -8.50 -2.39 -18.08
N LEU A 53 -9.51 -2.30 -18.94
CA LEU A 53 -10.40 -3.42 -19.22
C LEU A 53 -9.67 -4.58 -19.91
N LYS A 54 -8.72 -4.30 -20.80
CA LYS A 54 -7.90 -5.33 -21.44
C LYS A 54 -7.04 -6.10 -20.43
N ARG A 55 -6.54 -5.41 -19.39
CA ARG A 55 -5.74 -6.02 -18.31
C ARG A 55 -6.59 -6.84 -17.33
N ALA A 56 -7.80 -6.36 -17.02
CA ALA A 56 -8.76 -7.07 -16.22
C ALA A 56 -9.20 -8.39 -16.87
N TYR A 57 -9.60 -8.36 -18.16
CA TYR A 57 -10.31 -9.48 -18.81
C TYR A 57 -9.49 -10.30 -19.83
N ALA A 58 -8.15 -10.20 -19.82
CA ALA A 58 -7.17 -11.04 -20.52
C ALA A 58 -7.70 -11.80 -21.76
N GLY A 59 -7.97 -11.08 -22.86
CA GLY A 59 -8.33 -11.67 -24.16
C GLY A 59 -9.83 -11.67 -24.49
N ILE A 60 -10.70 -11.41 -23.51
CA ILE A 60 -12.10 -11.04 -23.78
C ILE A 60 -12.12 -9.53 -23.96
N GLY A 61 -12.14 -9.08 -25.21
CA GLY A 61 -12.21 -7.66 -25.54
C GLY A 61 -13.42 -7.03 -24.83
N PRO A 62 -13.26 -5.84 -24.21
CA PRO A 62 -14.38 -5.17 -23.58
C PRO A 62 -15.50 -5.00 -24.60
N HIS A 63 -16.74 -5.25 -24.20
CA HIS A 63 -17.89 -5.01 -25.06
C HIS A 63 -17.84 -3.55 -25.56
N ALA A 64 -17.95 -3.34 -26.88
CA ALA A 64 -17.91 -2.00 -27.49
C ALA A 64 -18.91 -1.00 -26.86
N ALA A 65 -19.93 -1.52 -26.17
CA ALA A 65 -20.95 -0.76 -25.44
C ALA A 65 -20.48 -0.14 -24.11
N VAL A 66 -19.31 -0.50 -23.56
CA VAL A 66 -18.86 0.00 -22.25
C VAL A 66 -18.59 1.51 -22.31
N LEU A 67 -17.82 1.99 -23.31
CA LEU A 67 -17.36 3.38 -23.36
C LEU A 67 -18.51 4.40 -23.48
N PRO A 68 -19.49 4.25 -24.40
CA PRO A 68 -20.62 5.19 -24.47
C PRO A 68 -21.49 5.15 -23.21
N SER A 69 -21.49 4.04 -22.48
CA SER A 69 -22.27 3.90 -21.24
C SER A 69 -21.62 4.63 -20.08
N LEU A 70 -20.28 4.72 -20.02
CA LEU A 70 -19.56 5.48 -19.00
C LEU A 70 -19.95 6.97 -19.00
N VAL A 71 -20.09 7.57 -20.18
CA VAL A 71 -20.55 8.97 -20.30
C VAL A 71 -21.94 9.15 -19.69
N LYS A 72 -22.88 8.24 -19.99
CA LYS A 72 -24.25 8.30 -19.45
C LYS A 72 -24.31 8.06 -17.93
N ILE A 73 -23.39 7.26 -17.39
CA ILE A 73 -23.26 7.06 -15.94
C ILE A 73 -22.73 8.34 -15.28
N ALA A 74 -21.68 8.95 -15.84
CA ALA A 74 -21.14 10.21 -15.36
C ALA A 74 -22.20 11.33 -15.35
N ASP A 75 -22.99 11.45 -16.42
CA ASP A 75 -24.09 12.41 -16.51
C ASP A 75 -25.15 12.19 -15.41
N ALA A 76 -25.49 10.94 -15.10
CA ALA A 76 -26.44 10.61 -14.04
C ALA A 76 -25.88 10.98 -12.66
N LEU A 77 -24.62 10.65 -12.38
CA LEU A 77 -23.93 11.04 -11.14
C LEU A 77 -23.86 12.57 -10.98
N ASN A 78 -23.57 13.30 -12.06
CA ASN A 78 -23.50 14.77 -12.05
C ASN A 78 -24.86 15.44 -11.76
N ARG A 79 -25.97 14.78 -12.09
CA ARG A 79 -27.31 15.24 -11.72
C ARG A 79 -27.75 14.81 -10.32
N GLY A 80 -26.90 14.10 -9.57
CA GLY A 80 -27.26 13.50 -8.28
C GLY A 80 -28.21 12.31 -8.39
N ASP A 81 -28.42 11.76 -9.60
CA ASP A 81 -29.32 10.64 -9.85
C ASP A 81 -28.57 9.31 -9.70
N LEU A 82 -28.29 8.96 -8.44
CA LEU A 82 -27.52 7.76 -8.10
C LEU A 82 -28.22 6.47 -8.54
N VAL A 83 -29.55 6.43 -8.49
CA VAL A 83 -30.33 5.24 -8.89
C VAL A 83 -30.16 4.98 -10.38
N GLN A 84 -30.26 6.00 -11.23
CA GLN A 84 -29.99 5.84 -12.67
C GLN A 84 -28.54 5.46 -12.95
N ALA A 85 -27.57 6.03 -12.22
CA ALA A 85 -26.17 5.66 -12.35
C ALA A 85 -25.95 4.17 -12.04
N MET A 86 -26.52 3.68 -10.94
CA MET A 86 -26.45 2.27 -10.52
C MET A 86 -27.09 1.32 -11.53
N ILE A 87 -28.29 1.64 -12.04
CA ILE A 87 -28.97 0.82 -13.08
C ILE A 87 -28.09 0.72 -14.32
N ARG A 88 -27.54 1.86 -14.80
CA ARG A 88 -26.66 1.90 -15.96
C ARG A 88 -25.35 1.14 -15.73
N ALA A 89 -24.79 1.20 -14.52
CA ALA A 89 -23.59 0.47 -14.14
C ALA A 89 -23.80 -1.06 -14.22
N VAL A 90 -24.95 -1.58 -13.78
CA VAL A 90 -25.30 -3.01 -13.96
C VAL A 90 -25.36 -3.39 -15.45
N HIS A 91 -25.86 -2.48 -16.30
CA HIS A 91 -25.94 -2.69 -17.74
C HIS A 91 -24.60 -2.64 -18.48
N LEU A 92 -23.50 -2.27 -17.81
CA LEU A 92 -22.15 -2.47 -18.37
C LEU A 92 -21.84 -3.95 -18.59
N ARG A 93 -22.51 -4.85 -17.85
CA ARG A 93 -22.35 -6.30 -17.93
C ARG A 93 -20.88 -6.74 -17.80
N LEU A 94 -20.14 -6.04 -16.94
CA LEU A 94 -18.78 -6.40 -16.59
C LEU A 94 -18.83 -7.54 -15.55
N PRO A 95 -18.25 -8.72 -15.84
CA PRO A 95 -18.15 -9.79 -14.86
C PRO A 95 -17.34 -9.36 -13.64
N GLU A 96 -17.66 -9.91 -12.46
CA GLU A 96 -16.77 -9.81 -11.30
C GLU A 96 -15.39 -10.36 -11.67
N LEU A 97 -14.34 -9.68 -11.18
CA LEU A 97 -12.97 -10.11 -11.40
C LEU A 97 -12.60 -11.21 -10.42
N ASP A 98 -11.74 -12.12 -10.85
CA ASP A 98 -10.89 -12.82 -9.89
C ASP A 98 -9.84 -11.85 -9.33
N TRP A 99 -9.21 -12.26 -8.24
CA TRP A 99 -8.30 -11.39 -7.52
C TRP A 99 -7.03 -11.05 -8.34
N ASP A 100 -6.52 -12.00 -9.13
CA ASP A 100 -5.39 -11.79 -10.03
C ASP A 100 -5.70 -10.74 -11.14
N ALA A 101 -6.91 -10.78 -11.69
CA ALA A 101 -7.43 -9.76 -12.60
C ALA A 101 -7.56 -8.39 -11.92
N ALA A 102 -8.01 -8.34 -10.66
CA ALA A 102 -8.06 -7.11 -9.89
C ALA A 102 -6.67 -6.51 -9.65
N VAL A 103 -5.65 -7.33 -9.34
CA VAL A 103 -4.25 -6.87 -9.22
C VAL A 103 -3.71 -6.34 -10.54
N ARG A 104 -3.93 -7.06 -11.65
CA ARG A 104 -3.52 -6.57 -12.97
C ARG A 104 -4.17 -5.24 -13.29
N LEU A 105 -5.44 -5.06 -12.93
CA LEU A 105 -6.18 -3.83 -13.10
C LEU A 105 -5.60 -2.70 -12.24
N ALA A 106 -5.33 -2.93 -10.96
CA ALA A 106 -4.70 -1.97 -10.05
C ALA A 106 -3.33 -1.52 -10.54
N ARG A 107 -2.44 -2.47 -10.88
CA ARG A 107 -1.12 -2.16 -11.46
C ARG A 107 -1.20 -1.37 -12.75
N ALA A 108 -2.18 -1.68 -13.60
CA ALA A 108 -2.40 -0.93 -14.83
C ALA A 108 -2.82 0.51 -14.54
N ASN A 109 -3.66 0.71 -13.53
CA ASN A 109 -4.05 2.04 -13.08
C ASN A 109 -2.87 2.84 -12.53
N ASP A 110 -2.02 2.23 -11.70
CA ASP A 110 -0.84 2.89 -11.14
C ASP A 110 0.14 3.29 -12.25
N ASN A 111 0.32 2.43 -13.25
CA ASN A 111 1.15 2.74 -14.42
C ASN A 111 0.56 3.88 -15.26
N LEU A 112 -0.76 3.98 -15.37
CA LEU A 112 -1.42 5.11 -16.03
C LEU A 112 -1.27 6.40 -15.22
N ALA A 113 -1.35 6.35 -13.89
CA ALA A 113 -1.16 7.52 -13.03
C ALA A 113 0.26 8.10 -13.14
N LYS A 114 1.26 7.25 -13.40
CA LYS A 114 2.65 7.68 -13.66
C LYS A 114 2.81 8.39 -15.02
N TYR A 115 1.91 8.15 -15.98
CA TYR A 115 1.99 8.72 -17.33
C TYR A 115 1.07 9.93 -17.48
N SER A 116 1.64 11.13 -17.61
CA SER A 116 0.91 12.29 -18.11
C SER A 116 1.27 12.54 -19.58
N PRO A 117 0.30 12.54 -20.52
CA PRO A 117 0.57 12.88 -21.92
C PRO A 117 1.04 14.34 -22.09
N ASP A 118 0.72 15.21 -21.14
CA ASP A 118 1.09 16.63 -21.15
C ASP A 118 2.44 16.92 -20.47
N GLN A 119 3.13 15.90 -19.95
CA GLN A 119 4.44 16.11 -19.35
C GLN A 119 5.46 16.47 -20.45
N PRO A 120 6.24 17.55 -20.26
CA PRO A 120 7.17 18.03 -21.26
C PRO A 120 8.19 16.95 -21.64
N ARG A 121 8.51 16.92 -22.92
CA ARG A 121 9.48 16.02 -23.53
C ARG A 121 10.67 16.84 -23.99
N ASP A 122 11.88 16.30 -23.84
CA ASP A 122 13.02 16.86 -24.56
C ASP A 122 12.87 16.60 -26.07
N TRP A 123 13.74 17.19 -26.88
CA TRP A 123 13.74 17.02 -28.33
C TRP A 123 14.02 15.58 -28.79
N HIS A 124 14.42 14.69 -27.87
CA HIS A 124 14.60 13.26 -28.08
C HIS A 124 13.40 12.41 -27.61
N GLY A 125 12.32 13.03 -27.13
CA GLY A 125 11.14 12.31 -26.63
C GLY A 125 11.33 11.65 -25.26
N ARG A 126 12.41 11.98 -24.53
CA ARG A 126 12.60 11.58 -23.13
C ARG A 126 11.87 12.56 -22.21
N TRP A 127 11.57 12.12 -21.00
CA TRP A 127 10.96 12.97 -19.98
C TRP A 127 11.93 14.12 -19.67
N ALA A 128 11.48 15.37 -19.90
CA ALA A 128 12.19 16.54 -19.42
C ALA A 128 11.72 16.78 -17.98
N ASP A 129 12.52 16.33 -17.01
CA ASP A 129 12.47 16.88 -15.67
C ASP A 129 12.71 18.38 -15.80
N GLY A 130 11.74 19.21 -15.42
CA GLY A 130 11.73 20.66 -15.70
C GLY A 130 12.86 21.48 -15.03
N GLU A 131 14.02 20.90 -14.75
CA GLU A 131 15.20 21.52 -14.14
C GLU A 131 16.38 21.70 -15.12
N GLY A 132 16.27 21.24 -16.38
CA GLY A 132 17.31 21.40 -17.41
C GLY A 132 17.29 22.74 -18.15
N GLY A 133 17.54 23.85 -17.46
CA GLY A 133 17.83 25.13 -18.12
C GLY A 133 19.22 25.10 -18.77
N GLU A 134 19.30 24.74 -20.05
CA GLU A 134 20.49 25.00 -20.88
C GLU A 134 20.74 26.50 -20.94
N ARG A 135 21.83 26.94 -20.30
CA ARG A 135 22.37 28.29 -20.47
C ARG A 135 22.99 28.37 -21.87
N GLU A 136 22.26 28.97 -22.80
CA GLU A 136 22.89 29.52 -24.00
C GLU A 136 23.78 30.71 -23.61
N ALA A 137 25.09 30.52 -23.77
CA ALA A 137 26.08 31.57 -23.77
C ALA A 137 26.02 32.29 -25.13
N GLY A 138 25.69 33.58 -25.13
CA GLY A 138 25.71 34.36 -26.38
C GLY A 138 25.35 35.84 -26.26
N GLY A 139 26.32 36.67 -25.86
CA GLY A 139 26.50 38.02 -26.41
C GLY A 139 25.98 39.23 -25.60
N PRO A 140 26.83 40.27 -25.40
CA PRO A 140 26.42 41.53 -24.79
C PRO A 140 26.01 42.56 -25.86
N VAL A 141 24.90 43.27 -25.66
CA VAL A 141 24.66 44.54 -26.34
C VAL A 141 24.13 45.57 -25.35
N GLU A 142 24.95 46.59 -25.16
CA GLU A 142 24.70 47.80 -24.39
C GLU A 142 24.14 48.87 -25.33
N ALA A 143 23.00 49.50 -24.97
CA ALA A 143 22.75 50.94 -25.18
C ALA A 143 21.36 51.38 -24.64
N LYS A 144 21.41 52.36 -23.72
CA LYS A 144 20.33 53.27 -23.27
C LYS A 144 20.29 54.52 -24.19
N PRO A 145 19.44 55.56 -24.00
CA PRO A 145 18.10 55.71 -23.38
C PRO A 145 17.11 56.57 -24.23
N ALA A 146 15.82 56.67 -23.83
CA ALA A 146 15.13 57.93 -23.45
C ALA A 146 13.58 57.90 -23.55
N ALA A 147 12.94 58.26 -22.42
CA ALA A 147 11.70 59.00 -22.15
C ALA A 147 10.49 59.04 -23.12
N SER A 148 9.30 58.66 -22.59
CA SER A 148 8.14 59.53 -22.28
C SER A 148 6.83 58.69 -22.26
N SER A 149 6.19 58.53 -21.11
CA SER A 149 4.94 59.20 -20.64
C SER A 149 3.62 58.68 -21.25
N GLY A 150 2.72 58.18 -20.38
CA GLY A 150 1.30 57.90 -20.68
C GLY A 150 0.86 56.54 -20.11
N ARG A 151 0.43 56.45 -18.84
CA ARG A 151 -0.96 56.56 -18.36
C ARG A 151 -1.89 55.47 -18.92
N GLU A 152 -2.03 54.35 -18.19
CA GLU A 152 -3.32 53.71 -17.89
C GLU A 152 -3.14 52.60 -16.87
N ALA A 153 -3.82 52.72 -15.73
CA ALA A 153 -3.79 51.75 -14.65
C ALA A 153 -4.67 50.55 -15.00
N ALA A 154 -4.12 49.63 -15.81
CA ALA A 154 -4.66 48.29 -15.95
C ALA A 154 -4.25 47.45 -14.73
N THR A 155 -5.22 47.11 -13.90
CA THR A 155 -5.09 46.12 -12.83
C THR A 155 -4.67 44.79 -13.46
N LYS A 156 -3.37 44.50 -13.42
CA LYS A 156 -2.81 43.21 -13.85
C LYS A 156 -3.53 42.11 -13.06
N PRO A 157 -4.07 41.08 -13.74
CA PRO A 157 -4.61 39.92 -13.02
C PRO A 157 -3.47 39.34 -12.21
N LYS A 158 -3.62 39.31 -10.88
CA LYS A 158 -2.75 38.53 -10.01
C LYS A 158 -2.80 37.10 -10.55
N LYS A 159 -1.74 36.68 -11.26
CA LYS A 159 -1.44 35.27 -11.47
C LYS A 159 -1.37 34.69 -10.07
N ARG A 160 -2.47 34.06 -9.64
CA ARG A 160 -2.42 33.01 -8.64
C ARG A 160 -1.66 31.91 -9.35
N ASP A 161 -0.34 31.95 -9.21
CA ASP A 161 0.46 30.74 -9.35
C ASP A 161 -0.17 29.80 -8.34
N ALA A 162 -1.01 28.89 -8.84
CA ALA A 162 -1.55 27.83 -8.03
C ALA A 162 -0.32 27.11 -7.51
N ASP A 163 -0.09 27.19 -6.20
CA ASP A 163 0.86 26.35 -5.48
C ASP A 163 0.41 24.90 -5.71
N ILE A 164 0.73 24.36 -6.88
CA ILE A 164 0.60 22.94 -7.18
C ILE A 164 1.60 22.31 -6.21
N PRO A 165 1.14 21.52 -5.22
CA PRO A 165 2.04 20.90 -4.28
C PRO A 165 3.06 20.09 -5.08
N LYS A 166 4.33 20.52 -5.04
CA LYS A 166 5.42 19.79 -5.70
C LYS A 166 5.43 18.40 -5.06
N ALA A 167 5.21 17.36 -5.87
CA ALA A 167 5.18 15.99 -5.37
C ALA A 167 6.46 15.73 -4.58
N GLN A 168 6.33 15.32 -3.32
CA GLN A 168 7.50 14.97 -2.52
C GLN A 168 8.20 13.78 -3.17
N ALA A 169 9.51 13.90 -3.39
CA ALA A 169 10.31 12.79 -3.88
C ALA A 169 10.18 11.60 -2.92
N LEU A 170 10.04 10.40 -3.48
CA LEU A 170 10.01 9.18 -2.67
C LEU A 170 11.35 8.99 -1.95
N PRO A 171 11.33 8.44 -0.71
CA PRO A 171 12.56 8.07 -0.03
C PRO A 171 13.35 7.05 -0.86
N PRO A 172 14.69 6.99 -0.70
CA PRO A 172 15.50 5.94 -1.32
C PRO A 172 15.09 4.56 -0.79
N VAL A 173 15.31 3.53 -1.60
CA VAL A 173 15.09 2.13 -1.19
C VAL A 173 16.08 1.77 -0.10
N SER A 174 15.58 1.21 0.99
CA SER A 174 16.35 0.74 2.12
C SER A 174 17.15 -0.49 1.77
N THR A 175 18.37 -0.55 2.29
CA THR A 175 19.34 -1.64 2.12
C THR A 175 19.66 -2.26 3.47
N ALA A 176 20.45 -3.33 3.48
CA ALA A 176 20.89 -4.00 4.69
C ALA A 176 21.46 -3.07 5.78
N SER A 177 22.16 -2.00 5.38
CA SER A 177 22.74 -1.05 6.34
C SER A 177 21.71 -0.26 7.13
N ASP A 178 20.53 -0.01 6.55
CA ASP A 178 19.44 0.70 7.23
C ASP A 178 18.83 -0.14 8.37
N PHE A 179 18.95 -1.47 8.28
CA PHE A 179 18.49 -2.41 9.31
C PHE A 179 19.58 -2.81 10.31
N ALA A 180 20.73 -2.12 10.30
CA ALA A 180 21.76 -2.31 11.32
C ALA A 180 21.23 -1.85 12.70
N ILE A 181 21.62 -2.55 13.77
CA ILE A 181 21.20 -2.25 15.14
C ILE A 181 21.71 -0.86 15.57
N PRO A 182 20.85 0.18 15.66
CA PRO A 182 21.26 1.52 16.04
C PRO A 182 21.57 1.61 17.54
N ALA A 183 22.25 2.67 17.96
CA ALA A 183 22.65 2.85 19.35
C ALA A 183 21.46 2.90 20.34
N ASN A 184 20.35 3.52 19.92
CA ASN A 184 19.10 3.59 20.66
C ASN A 184 17.95 3.95 19.68
N PRO A 185 16.68 3.94 20.11
CA PRO A 185 15.55 4.17 19.20
C PRO A 185 15.58 5.51 18.44
N TYR A 186 16.17 6.57 19.01
CA TYR A 186 16.29 7.87 18.35
C TYR A 186 17.28 7.87 17.17
N HIS A 187 18.24 6.96 17.18
CA HIS A 187 19.23 6.80 16.10
C HIS A 187 18.78 5.85 15.00
N ALA A 188 17.60 5.24 15.13
CA ALA A 188 17.04 4.42 14.07
C ALA A 188 16.69 5.30 12.83
N PRO A 189 16.64 4.75 11.61
CA PRO A 189 16.21 5.53 10.44
C PRO A 189 14.79 6.11 10.64
N PRO A 190 14.50 7.32 10.15
CA PRO A 190 13.16 7.91 10.31
C PRO A 190 12.13 7.29 9.36
N VAL A 191 12.58 6.73 8.24
CA VAL A 191 11.76 6.13 7.19
C VAL A 191 12.48 4.92 6.63
N PHE A 192 11.72 3.86 6.35
CA PHE A 192 12.13 2.73 5.54
C PHE A 192 11.31 2.71 4.26
N ARG A 193 11.95 2.29 3.17
CA ARG A 193 11.26 1.97 1.92
C ARG A 193 11.77 0.63 1.39
N PHE A 194 10.93 -0.38 1.39
CA PHE A 194 11.25 -1.64 0.75
C PHE A 194 11.30 -1.50 -0.77
N ALA A 195 12.12 -2.35 -1.40
CA ALA A 195 12.14 -2.48 -2.85
C ALA A 195 10.80 -3.05 -3.35
N ASP A 196 10.43 -2.71 -4.59
CA ASP A 196 9.13 -3.10 -5.17
C ASP A 196 8.94 -4.63 -5.22
N ASP A 197 10.02 -5.40 -5.37
CA ASP A 197 9.99 -6.87 -5.38
C ASP A 197 9.75 -7.47 -3.99
N ILE A 198 10.34 -6.89 -2.95
CA ILE A 198 10.06 -7.24 -1.54
C ILE A 198 8.62 -6.91 -1.18
N GLU A 199 8.15 -5.73 -1.56
CA GLU A 199 6.77 -5.32 -1.34
C GLU A 199 5.79 -6.23 -2.09
N GLN A 200 6.10 -6.60 -3.34
CA GLN A 200 5.31 -7.57 -4.08
C GLN A 200 5.29 -8.94 -3.39
N ALA A 201 6.43 -9.40 -2.88
CA ALA A 201 6.50 -10.67 -2.17
C ALA A 201 5.68 -10.66 -0.88
N ASN A 202 5.69 -9.56 -0.12
CA ASN A 202 4.89 -9.41 1.10
C ASN A 202 3.39 -9.41 0.78
N ASN A 203 3.00 -8.70 -0.28
CA ASN A 203 1.64 -8.73 -0.78
C ASN A 203 1.23 -10.14 -1.22
N SER A 204 2.11 -10.93 -1.84
CA SER A 204 1.80 -12.33 -2.15
C SER A 204 1.53 -13.17 -0.89
N LEU A 205 2.33 -13.02 0.17
CA LEU A 205 2.07 -13.70 1.45
C LEU A 205 0.69 -13.33 2.01
N TRP A 206 0.34 -12.05 2.00
CA TRP A 206 -0.98 -11.58 2.44
C TRP A 206 -2.13 -12.22 1.65
N GLN A 207 -1.95 -12.47 0.37
CA GLN A 207 -2.98 -13.10 -0.46
C GLN A 207 -3.10 -14.59 -0.22
N GLU A 208 -1.97 -15.26 -0.03
CA GLU A 208 -1.93 -16.66 0.35
C GLU A 208 -2.66 -16.87 1.69
N SER A 209 -2.49 -15.94 2.64
CA SER A 209 -3.23 -15.91 3.90
C SER A 209 -4.75 -15.86 3.77
N LEU A 210 -5.26 -15.19 2.74
CA LEU A 210 -6.69 -15.02 2.49
C LEU A 210 -7.26 -16.07 1.52
N ALA A 211 -6.41 -16.78 0.77
CA ALA A 211 -6.82 -17.73 -0.24
C ALA A 211 -7.87 -18.75 0.24
N PRO A 212 -7.80 -19.29 1.48
CA PRO A 212 -8.82 -20.20 2.01
C PRO A 212 -10.25 -19.62 2.05
N LEU A 213 -10.41 -18.29 2.18
CA LEU A 213 -11.74 -17.65 2.21
C LEU A 213 -12.47 -17.77 0.87
N SER A 214 -11.73 -17.88 -0.23
CA SER A 214 -12.31 -18.06 -1.57
C SER A 214 -12.80 -19.50 -1.83
N GLN A 215 -12.44 -20.45 -0.97
CA GLN A 215 -12.76 -21.87 -1.13
C GLN A 215 -13.94 -22.25 -0.21
N PRO A 216 -15.11 -22.64 -0.76
CA PRO A 216 -16.29 -22.97 0.04
C PRO A 216 -16.00 -24.03 1.13
N ASN A 217 -15.17 -25.01 0.79
CA ASN A 217 -14.83 -26.17 1.62
C ASN A 217 -13.41 -26.13 2.19
N ALA A 218 -12.76 -24.95 2.24
CA ALA A 218 -11.47 -24.85 2.92
C ALA A 218 -11.60 -25.37 4.37
N PRO A 219 -10.71 -26.27 4.80
CA PRO A 219 -10.72 -26.79 6.16
C PRO A 219 -10.50 -25.63 7.13
N ARG A 220 -11.37 -25.54 8.13
CA ARG A 220 -11.16 -24.67 9.27
C ARG A 220 -10.07 -25.25 10.16
N CYS A 221 -9.30 -24.36 10.74
CA CYS A 221 -8.33 -24.64 11.75
C CYS A 221 -9.01 -25.19 13.00
N LEU A 222 -8.57 -26.37 13.46
CA LEU A 222 -9.22 -27.05 14.59
C LEU A 222 -9.14 -26.22 15.88
N GLU A 223 -8.04 -25.51 16.09
CA GLU A 223 -7.78 -24.73 17.31
C GLU A 223 -8.60 -23.45 17.37
N THR A 224 -8.78 -22.76 16.25
CA THR A 224 -9.31 -21.39 16.21
C THR A 224 -10.65 -21.29 15.51
N GLY A 225 -11.01 -22.31 14.72
CA GLY A 225 -12.14 -22.29 13.82
C GLY A 225 -11.93 -21.38 12.59
N GLU A 226 -10.81 -20.69 12.46
CA GLU A 226 -10.55 -19.76 11.36
C GLU A 226 -10.17 -20.51 10.08
N LYS A 227 -10.40 -19.91 8.91
CA LYS A 227 -9.97 -20.40 7.60
C LYS A 227 -8.67 -19.78 7.16
N VAL A 228 -8.46 -18.49 7.47
CA VAL A 228 -7.23 -17.77 7.14
C VAL A 228 -6.02 -18.35 7.87
N ARG A 229 -4.82 -18.09 7.32
CA ARG A 229 -3.56 -18.57 7.90
C ARG A 229 -2.49 -17.50 7.81
N GLU A 230 -1.69 -17.36 8.85
CA GLU A 230 -0.52 -16.50 8.79
C GLU A 230 0.52 -17.11 7.85
N HIS A 231 1.05 -16.28 6.94
CA HIS A 231 2.21 -16.60 6.11
C HIS A 231 3.34 -15.65 6.46
N GLY A 232 4.57 -16.07 6.17
CA GLY A 232 5.74 -15.28 6.49
C GLY A 232 7.00 -15.78 5.81
N ALA A 233 8.10 -15.07 6.05
CA ALA A 233 9.40 -15.38 5.50
C ALA A 233 10.53 -14.86 6.41
N THR A 234 11.72 -15.41 6.21
CA THR A 234 12.96 -14.87 6.76
C THR A 234 13.53 -13.84 5.81
N VAL A 235 13.85 -12.65 6.34
CA VAL A 235 14.48 -11.59 5.56
C VAL A 235 15.98 -11.68 5.75
N VAL A 236 16.69 -11.82 4.63
CA VAL A 236 18.15 -11.88 4.58
C VAL A 236 18.69 -10.71 3.76
N ALA A 237 19.94 -10.34 4.01
CA ALA A 237 20.68 -9.44 3.14
C ALA A 237 21.67 -10.23 2.29
N ARG A 238 21.67 -9.92 0.99
CA ARG A 238 22.71 -10.31 0.03
C ARG A 238 24.00 -9.54 0.30
N GLN A 239 25.11 -10.02 -0.26
CA GLN A 239 26.42 -9.34 -0.19
C GLN A 239 26.40 -7.91 -0.77
N ASP A 240 25.53 -7.62 -1.75
CA ASP A 240 25.35 -6.28 -2.33
C ASP A 240 24.45 -5.36 -1.48
N GLY A 241 23.95 -5.85 -0.34
CA GLY A 241 23.07 -5.11 0.57
C GLY A 241 21.59 -5.15 0.18
N ALA A 242 21.22 -5.76 -0.95
CA ALA A 242 19.82 -5.97 -1.30
C ALA A 242 19.16 -6.98 -0.35
N LEU A 243 17.87 -6.80 -0.10
CA LEU A 243 17.09 -7.71 0.74
C LEU A 243 16.54 -8.86 -0.10
N GLU A 244 16.32 -10.01 0.53
CA GLU A 244 15.65 -11.15 -0.08
C GLU A 244 14.82 -11.91 0.95
N PHE A 245 13.73 -12.54 0.51
CA PHE A 245 12.95 -13.47 1.33
C PHE A 245 13.42 -14.91 1.11
N GLN A 246 13.82 -15.54 2.21
CA GLN A 246 14.06 -16.98 2.29
C GLN A 246 13.03 -17.63 3.20
N ASN A 247 13.03 -18.96 3.21
CA ASN A 247 12.22 -19.78 4.13
C ASN A 247 10.76 -19.32 4.25
N LYS A 248 10.12 -19.11 3.09
CA LYS A 248 8.67 -18.85 3.04
C LYS A 248 7.93 -19.95 3.77
N ASP A 249 6.91 -19.57 4.53
CA ASP A 249 6.11 -20.41 5.42
C ASP A 249 6.85 -20.93 6.68
N GLY A 250 8.11 -20.51 6.87
CA GLY A 250 8.88 -20.77 8.08
C GLY A 250 9.04 -22.28 8.37
N LYS A 251 8.90 -22.66 9.64
CA LYS A 251 8.91 -24.08 10.09
C LYS A 251 7.54 -24.74 9.99
N GLY A 252 6.60 -24.08 9.34
CA GLY A 252 5.19 -24.47 9.27
C GLY A 252 4.30 -23.27 9.61
N VAL A 253 3.16 -23.24 8.93
CA VAL A 253 2.08 -22.30 9.19
C VAL A 253 1.01 -23.01 9.99
N THR A 254 0.83 -22.60 11.24
CA THR A 254 -0.42 -22.87 11.94
C THR A 254 -1.40 -21.75 11.65
N CYS A 255 -2.58 -21.79 12.24
CA CYS A 255 -3.64 -20.87 11.89
C CYS A 255 -3.54 -19.51 12.55
N ARG A 256 -2.73 -19.40 13.62
CA ARG A 256 -2.52 -18.17 14.40
C ARG A 256 -1.07 -17.91 14.78
N ASP A 257 -0.17 -18.82 14.44
CA ASP A 257 1.22 -18.72 14.82
C ASP A 257 2.05 -19.06 13.59
N PHE A 258 2.67 -18.02 13.04
CA PHE A 258 3.78 -18.15 12.12
C PHE A 258 5.09 -18.34 12.91
N ARG A 259 5.74 -19.49 12.68
CA ARG A 259 7.06 -19.75 13.27
C ARG A 259 8.15 -19.58 12.22
N PRO A 260 8.97 -18.51 12.29
CA PRO A 260 10.01 -18.30 11.29
C PRO A 260 11.07 -19.41 11.33
N ASP A 261 11.55 -19.81 10.16
CA ASP A 261 12.74 -20.65 10.03
C ASP A 261 13.96 -19.77 9.78
N LEU A 262 14.75 -19.51 10.83
CA LEU A 262 15.89 -18.60 10.78
C LEU A 262 17.15 -19.23 10.17
N GLN A 263 17.08 -20.45 9.63
CA GLN A 263 18.21 -21.10 8.98
C GLN A 263 18.45 -20.49 7.59
N VAL A 264 19.40 -19.57 7.50
CA VAL A 264 19.79 -18.92 6.23
C VAL A 264 20.28 -19.97 5.22
N LYS A 265 19.69 -19.95 4.03
CA LYS A 265 20.19 -20.68 2.86
C LYS A 265 21.43 -19.98 2.35
N ASP A 266 22.53 -20.72 2.28
CA ASP A 266 23.84 -20.21 1.87
C ASP A 266 24.35 -19.02 2.72
N PRO A 267 24.72 -19.26 4.00
CA PRO A 267 25.19 -18.21 4.89
C PRO A 267 26.51 -17.55 4.47
N THR A 268 27.14 -18.00 3.37
CA THR A 268 28.34 -17.36 2.81
C THR A 268 28.00 -16.16 1.91
N HIS A 269 26.79 -16.15 1.35
CA HIS A 269 26.28 -15.08 0.48
C HIS A 269 25.17 -14.25 1.12
N TYR A 270 24.59 -14.75 2.22
CA TYR A 270 23.46 -14.12 2.88
C TYR A 270 23.70 -13.93 4.38
N SER A 271 23.24 -12.81 4.92
CA SER A 271 23.19 -12.57 6.37
C SER A 271 21.76 -12.47 6.86
N LEU A 272 21.46 -13.08 8.00
CA LEU A 272 20.16 -13.00 8.65
C LEU A 272 19.91 -11.57 9.12
N LEU A 273 18.77 -10.97 8.73
CA LEU A 273 18.38 -9.64 9.19
C LEU A 273 17.08 -9.64 9.99
N GLY A 274 16.06 -10.34 9.54
CA GLY A 274 14.71 -10.13 10.04
C GLY A 274 13.74 -11.24 9.72
N THR A 275 12.50 -11.01 10.09
CA THR A 275 11.35 -11.82 9.69
C THR A 275 10.24 -10.93 9.19
N THR A 276 9.38 -11.48 8.34
CA THR A 276 8.09 -10.88 8.03
C THR A 276 6.98 -11.90 8.13
N HIS A 277 5.78 -11.47 8.51
CA HIS A 277 4.58 -12.28 8.45
C HIS A 277 3.30 -11.44 8.34
N THR A 278 2.18 -12.12 8.20
CA THR A 278 0.86 -11.52 7.96
C THR A 278 -0.09 -11.77 9.13
N HIS A 279 -0.98 -10.83 9.44
CA HIS A 279 -2.08 -10.99 10.40
C HIS A 279 -3.45 -10.94 9.70
N PRO A 280 -3.94 -12.06 9.12
CA PRO A 280 -5.24 -12.15 8.50
C PRO A 280 -6.32 -12.50 9.52
N TYR A 281 -7.57 -12.14 9.23
CA TYR A 281 -8.72 -12.49 10.08
C TYR A 281 -9.91 -12.92 9.23
N ASP A 282 -10.63 -13.96 9.67
CA ASP A 282 -11.84 -14.48 8.99
C ASP A 282 -12.95 -13.43 8.89
N ASP A 283 -13.00 -12.49 9.85
CA ASP A 283 -13.97 -11.39 9.89
C ASP A 283 -13.58 -10.20 9.00
N GLY A 284 -12.45 -10.29 8.28
CA GLY A 284 -11.94 -9.25 7.38
C GLY A 284 -11.29 -8.07 8.11
N ARG A 285 -11.04 -8.18 9.42
CA ARG A 285 -10.29 -7.17 10.16
C ARG A 285 -8.89 -7.00 9.58
N VAL A 286 -8.40 -5.76 9.61
CA VAL A 286 -7.07 -5.36 9.15
C VAL A 286 -6.49 -4.31 10.09
N GLY A 287 -5.22 -3.94 9.90
CA GLY A 287 -4.56 -2.93 10.72
C GLY A 287 -4.17 -3.40 12.13
N VAL A 288 -4.21 -4.71 12.39
CA VAL A 288 -3.73 -5.26 13.66
C VAL A 288 -2.22 -5.46 13.58
N SER A 289 -1.49 -4.75 14.43
CA SER A 289 -0.02 -4.80 14.56
C SER A 289 0.42 -6.06 15.35
N PHE A 290 1.65 -6.06 15.88
CA PHE A 290 2.23 -7.20 16.60
C PHE A 290 1.42 -7.60 17.84
N SER A 291 1.34 -8.91 18.05
CA SER A 291 0.95 -9.56 19.30
C SER A 291 2.13 -9.64 20.28
N GLY A 292 1.86 -10.03 21.53
CA GLY A 292 2.92 -10.32 22.49
C GLY A 292 3.87 -11.44 22.04
N GLY A 293 3.35 -12.44 21.32
CA GLY A 293 4.13 -13.55 20.77
C GLY A 293 5.13 -13.08 19.72
N ASP A 294 4.72 -12.18 18.83
CA ASP A 294 5.60 -11.63 17.80
C ASP A 294 6.73 -10.79 18.38
N THR A 295 6.40 -9.94 19.36
CA THR A 295 7.40 -9.14 20.08
C THR A 295 8.42 -10.04 20.73
N GLN A 296 7.97 -11.13 21.34
CA GLN A 296 8.85 -12.07 22.01
C GLN A 296 9.71 -12.88 21.03
N VAL A 297 9.17 -13.33 19.89
CA VAL A 297 9.96 -13.92 18.79
C VAL A 297 11.05 -12.95 18.33
N LEU A 298 10.74 -11.66 18.18
CA LEU A 298 11.76 -10.65 17.89
C LEU A 298 12.82 -10.64 18.98
N LEU A 299 12.46 -10.43 20.25
CA LEU A 299 13.40 -10.26 21.36
C LEU A 299 14.35 -11.45 21.55
N ASP A 300 13.85 -12.68 21.40
CA ASP A 300 14.58 -13.90 21.74
C ASP A 300 15.47 -14.43 20.61
N ASN A 301 15.24 -13.99 19.38
CA ASN A 301 15.97 -14.48 18.21
C ASN A 301 17.08 -13.51 17.75
N PRO A 302 18.11 -14.01 17.03
CA PRO A 302 19.22 -13.20 16.51
C PRO A 302 18.83 -12.39 15.26
N ILE A 303 17.60 -11.88 15.21
CA ILE A 303 17.12 -10.99 14.14
C ILE A 303 17.13 -9.53 14.62
N ASN A 304 17.34 -8.61 13.70
CA ASN A 304 17.37 -7.16 13.95
C ASN A 304 15.96 -6.57 13.93
N PHE A 305 15.06 -7.08 13.09
CA PHE A 305 13.70 -6.53 12.96
C PHE A 305 12.66 -7.61 12.69
N SER A 306 11.40 -7.27 12.96
CA SER A 306 10.22 -8.04 12.54
C SER A 306 9.24 -7.11 11.82
N LEU A 307 8.66 -7.57 10.72
CA LEU A 307 7.72 -6.84 9.86
C LEU A 307 6.37 -7.58 9.78
N VAL A 308 5.28 -6.95 10.20
CA VAL A 308 3.93 -7.49 10.10
C VAL A 308 3.13 -6.76 9.02
N GLN A 309 2.40 -7.50 8.19
CA GLN A 309 1.39 -6.95 7.28
C GLN A 309 -0.03 -7.34 7.72
N SER A 310 -0.94 -6.37 7.80
CA SER A 310 -2.37 -6.60 8.06
C SER A 310 -3.22 -5.72 7.15
N GLY A 311 -3.74 -6.30 6.07
CA GLY A 311 -4.32 -5.55 4.95
C GLY A 311 -3.23 -4.80 4.19
N ASP A 312 -3.48 -3.53 3.88
CA ASP A 312 -2.48 -2.64 3.26
C ASP A 312 -1.49 -2.07 4.30
N LYS A 313 -1.78 -2.22 5.59
CA LYS A 313 -0.95 -1.67 6.67
C LYS A 313 0.23 -2.57 6.99
N GLN A 314 1.35 -1.93 7.24
CA GLN A 314 2.62 -2.56 7.59
C GLN A 314 3.15 -1.97 8.89
N PHE A 315 3.70 -2.85 9.72
CA PHE A 315 4.20 -2.53 11.06
C PHE A 315 5.59 -3.11 11.20
N MET A 316 6.53 -2.37 11.79
CA MET A 316 7.88 -2.90 12.02
C MET A 316 8.40 -2.54 13.40
N PHE A 317 9.00 -3.52 14.08
CA PHE A 317 9.91 -3.27 15.19
C PHE A 317 11.34 -3.46 14.75
N LEU A 318 12.21 -2.53 15.13
CA LEU A 318 13.67 -2.61 14.94
C LEU A 318 14.36 -2.63 16.31
N LYS A 319 15.18 -3.65 16.55
CA LYS A 319 16.06 -3.73 17.73
C LYS A 319 17.11 -2.63 17.70
N THR A 320 17.53 -2.23 18.88
CA THR A 320 18.59 -1.26 19.12
C THR A 320 19.58 -1.84 20.13
N LYS A 321 20.72 -1.17 20.37
CA LYS A 321 21.66 -1.60 21.42
C LYS A 321 21.06 -1.48 22.83
N GLN A 322 19.95 -0.77 22.99
CA GLN A 322 19.19 -0.70 24.25
C GLN A 322 18.12 -1.79 24.36
N THR A 323 17.96 -2.63 23.32
CA THR A 323 16.94 -3.66 23.34
C THR A 323 17.21 -4.67 24.44
N ARG A 324 16.26 -4.78 25.36
CA ARG A 324 16.33 -5.74 26.47
C ARG A 324 15.97 -7.11 25.94
N ARG A 325 16.71 -8.13 26.36
CA ARG A 325 16.24 -9.51 26.18
C ARG A 325 15.00 -9.72 27.06
N SER A 326 14.14 -10.63 26.65
CA SER A 326 13.05 -11.07 27.50
C SER A 326 13.64 -11.80 28.70
N ASP A 327 13.39 -11.30 29.92
CA ASP A 327 13.77 -12.03 31.15
C ASP A 327 12.87 -13.27 31.35
N SER A 328 11.65 -13.27 30.79
CA SER A 328 10.81 -14.46 30.66
C SER A 328 9.80 -14.33 29.51
N TYR A 329 9.64 -15.42 28.75
CA TYR A 329 8.64 -15.61 27.69
C TYR A 329 7.26 -15.08 28.09
N GLU A 330 6.77 -15.55 29.24
CA GLU A 330 5.43 -15.28 29.72
C GLU A 330 5.19 -13.81 30.03
N ASN A 331 6.23 -13.05 30.40
CA ASN A 331 6.08 -11.65 30.78
C ASN A 331 5.83 -10.74 29.57
N VAL A 332 6.46 -10.99 28.42
CA VAL A 332 6.27 -10.15 27.22
C VAL A 332 4.87 -10.35 26.65
N ILE A 333 4.47 -11.62 26.49
CA ILE A 333 3.15 -11.98 25.98
C ILE A 333 2.06 -11.44 26.89
N LYS A 334 2.16 -11.74 28.19
CA LYS A 334 1.17 -11.29 29.17
C LYS A 334 1.09 -9.76 29.21
N TYR A 335 2.22 -9.06 29.22
CA TYR A 335 2.23 -7.59 29.24
C TYR A 335 1.46 -7.01 28.06
N GLN A 336 1.75 -7.47 26.85
CA GLN A 336 1.17 -6.89 25.64
C GLN A 336 -0.29 -7.30 25.47
N ASP A 337 -0.63 -8.58 25.65
CA ASP A 337 -1.98 -9.09 25.46
C ASP A 337 -2.94 -8.56 26.53
N ASP A 338 -2.52 -8.49 27.80
CA ASP A 338 -3.33 -7.87 28.86
C ASP A 338 -3.53 -6.38 28.58
N ARG A 339 -2.51 -5.70 28.03
CA ARG A 339 -2.61 -4.27 27.73
C ARG A 339 -3.58 -4.00 26.59
N VAL A 340 -3.52 -4.77 25.50
CA VAL A 340 -4.50 -4.71 24.40
C VAL A 340 -5.89 -4.99 24.92
N LYS A 341 -6.06 -6.05 25.71
CA LYS A 341 -7.35 -6.41 26.31
C LYS A 341 -7.91 -5.28 27.18
N TYR A 342 -7.10 -4.71 28.08
CA TYR A 342 -7.51 -3.58 28.91
C TYR A 342 -7.95 -2.37 28.07
N LEU A 343 -7.19 -2.02 27.02
CA LEU A 343 -7.52 -0.91 26.13
C LEU A 343 -8.85 -1.13 25.40
N MET A 344 -9.15 -2.37 25.02
CA MET A 344 -10.40 -2.73 24.34
C MET A 344 -11.59 -2.82 25.32
N ASP A 345 -11.45 -3.61 26.38
CA ASP A 345 -12.56 -3.96 27.28
C ASP A 345 -12.90 -2.82 28.24
N GLU A 346 -11.89 -2.17 28.81
CA GLU A 346 -12.09 -1.15 29.87
C GLU A 346 -12.16 0.27 29.28
N LEU A 347 -11.43 0.54 28.20
CA LEU A 347 -11.35 1.88 27.59
C LEU A 347 -12.12 2.00 26.26
N GLY A 348 -12.64 0.89 25.72
CA GLY A 348 -13.48 0.91 24.52
C GLY A 348 -12.73 1.25 23.23
N TYR A 349 -11.40 1.13 23.21
CA TYR A 349 -10.64 1.38 21.99
C TYR A 349 -10.89 0.29 20.94
N PRO A 350 -11.01 0.66 19.65
CA PRO A 350 -10.96 -0.30 18.56
C PRO A 350 -9.69 -1.17 18.61
N SER A 351 -9.77 -2.41 18.12
CA SER A 351 -8.69 -3.40 18.25
C SER A 351 -7.36 -2.96 17.60
N ASP A 352 -7.42 -2.31 16.44
CA ASP A 352 -6.25 -1.73 15.75
C ASP A 352 -5.60 -0.60 16.58
N THR A 353 -6.42 0.28 17.14
CA THR A 353 -5.98 1.40 18.00
C THR A 353 -5.37 0.88 19.30
N ALA A 354 -6.00 -0.10 19.94
CA ALA A 354 -5.49 -0.74 21.15
C ALA A 354 -4.13 -1.42 20.90
N ASN A 355 -4.01 -2.17 19.81
CA ASN A 355 -2.75 -2.81 19.40
C ASN A 355 -1.66 -1.77 19.14
N ARG A 356 -1.97 -0.68 18.42
CA ARG A 356 -1.02 0.41 18.16
C ARG A 356 -0.49 1.02 19.45
N ILE A 357 -1.37 1.36 20.40
CA ILE A 357 -0.96 1.94 21.70
C ILE A 357 -0.07 0.95 22.46
N ALA A 358 -0.50 -0.32 22.58
CA ALA A 358 0.27 -1.35 23.27
C ALA A 358 1.65 -1.57 22.63
N ASN A 359 1.74 -1.52 21.30
CA ASN A 359 3.01 -1.68 20.58
C ASN A 359 3.97 -0.49 20.76
N VAL A 360 3.47 0.75 20.82
CA VAL A 360 4.29 1.91 21.18
C VAL A 360 4.81 1.80 22.62
N GLU A 361 3.96 1.36 23.55
CA GLU A 361 4.37 1.13 24.94
C GLU A 361 5.41 0.01 25.06
N ALA A 362 5.22 -1.11 24.34
CA ALA A 362 6.19 -2.19 24.24
C ALA A 362 7.52 -1.68 23.68
N ALA A 363 7.50 -0.89 22.60
CA ALA A 363 8.72 -0.32 22.02
C ALA A 363 9.51 0.52 23.03
N LYS A 364 8.81 1.35 23.82
CA LYS A 364 9.41 2.12 24.90
C LYS A 364 10.00 1.24 26.00
N ASN A 365 9.27 0.22 26.43
CA ASN A 365 9.70 -0.65 27.54
C ASN A 365 10.89 -1.53 27.17
N TYR A 366 10.92 -2.01 25.93
CA TYR A 366 11.96 -2.92 25.45
C TYR A 366 13.05 -2.21 24.66
N GLY A 367 13.06 -0.88 24.54
CA GLY A 367 14.09 -0.14 23.81
C GLY A 367 14.14 -0.46 22.31
N LEU A 368 12.97 -0.64 21.70
CA LEU A 368 12.79 -0.85 20.26
C LEU A 368 12.45 0.47 19.57
N ALA A 369 12.67 0.56 18.26
CA ALA A 369 12.02 1.55 17.41
C ALA A 369 10.80 0.92 16.74
N TYR A 370 9.68 1.65 16.68
CA TYR A 370 8.42 1.20 16.09
C TYR A 370 8.04 2.03 14.88
N TYR A 371 7.56 1.36 13.85
CA TYR A 371 7.24 1.93 12.56
C TYR A 371 5.86 1.50 12.08
N GLU A 372 5.19 2.39 11.36
CA GLU A 372 3.92 2.13 10.69
C GLU A 372 3.97 2.68 9.28
N GLY A 373 3.27 2.02 8.37
CA GLY A 373 3.26 2.39 6.97
C GLY A 373 2.28 1.59 6.14
N ASP A 374 2.41 1.75 4.83
CA ASP A 374 1.73 0.99 3.81
C ASP A 374 2.58 0.98 2.53
N HIS A 375 2.32 0.02 1.65
CA HIS A 375 2.93 -0.08 0.32
C HIS A 375 4.47 -0.01 0.33
N GLY A 376 5.09 -0.69 1.30
CA GLY A 376 6.54 -0.78 1.44
C GLY A 376 7.18 0.45 2.07
N VAL A 377 6.44 1.51 2.42
CA VAL A 377 6.98 2.74 3.02
C VAL A 377 6.55 2.84 4.47
N LEU A 378 7.49 2.68 5.40
CA LEU A 378 7.23 2.78 6.84
C LEU A 378 7.89 4.00 7.45
N ARG A 379 7.17 4.69 8.32
CA ARG A 379 7.64 5.86 9.06
C ARG A 379 7.77 5.53 10.53
N ARG A 380 8.82 6.04 11.16
CA ARG A 380 9.02 5.84 12.59
C ARG A 380 7.93 6.54 13.39
N ILE A 381 7.19 5.76 14.17
CA ILE A 381 6.17 6.25 15.12
C ILE A 381 6.79 6.42 16.50
N TYR A 382 7.67 5.50 16.92
CA TYR A 382 8.40 5.62 18.17
C TYR A 382 9.92 5.43 18.00
N PRO A 383 10.73 6.34 18.57
CA PRO A 383 10.34 7.61 19.16
C PRO A 383 9.80 8.57 18.09
N GLU A 384 8.90 9.47 18.50
CA GLU A 384 8.38 10.51 17.63
C GLU A 384 9.53 11.34 17.04
N VAL A 385 9.48 11.58 15.73
CA VAL A 385 10.41 12.48 15.06
C VAL A 385 10.06 13.90 15.50
N ARG A 386 10.98 14.55 16.22
CA ARG A 386 10.82 15.94 16.66
C ARG A 386 10.97 16.93 15.51
#